data_AF-A0A818JAP5-F1
#
_entry.id   AF-A0A818JAP5-F1
#
_cell.length_a   1.000
_cell.length_b   1.000
_cell.length_c   1.000
_cell.angle_alpha   90.00
_cell.angle_beta   90.00
_cell.angle_gamma   90.00
#
_symmetry.space_group_name_H-M   'P 1'
#
loop_
_entity.id
_entity.type
_entity.pdbx_description
1 polymer ?
#
loop_
_entity_poly.entity_id
_entity_poly.type
_entity_poly.pdbx_seq_one_letter_code
_entity_poly.pdbx_strand_id
1 'polypeptide(L)'
;YHAGVVTDSSLYSNANAIGIEAESTGVPAANSGHVHWPEVQWQSYIRGVRALKNAFNVPTARVKGHKEVASPLGRKIDPNFSMDEFRAAL
;
A
#
# COMPACT_ATOMS: atom_id res chain seq x y z
N TYR A 1 -7.05 6.93 -11.54
CA TYR A 1 -7.63 7.28 -10.23
C TYR A 1 -7.66 6.03 -9.38
N HIS A 2 -7.12 6.05 -8.16
CA HIS A 2 -6.84 4.87 -7.33
C HIS A 2 -7.49 4.94 -5.92
N ALA A 3 -7.30 6.03 -5.19
CA ALA A 3 -7.65 6.13 -3.76
C ALA A 3 -9.16 6.27 -3.47
N GLY A 4 -9.90 7.00 -4.31
CA GLY A 4 -11.28 7.37 -4.03
C GLY A 4 -11.40 8.26 -2.77
N VAL A 5 -12.46 8.07 -1.97
CA VAL A 5 -12.69 8.84 -0.73
C VAL A 5 -11.78 8.35 0.39
N VAL A 6 -10.97 9.23 0.97
CA VAL A 6 -9.99 8.89 2.00
C VAL A 6 -10.21 9.66 3.30
N THR A 7 -9.60 9.19 4.39
CA THR A 7 -9.68 9.80 5.72
C THR A 7 -8.99 11.16 5.81
N ASP A 8 -7.93 11.38 5.03
CA ASP A 8 -7.25 12.67 4.90
C ASP A 8 -6.98 12.95 3.42
N SER A 9 -7.77 13.85 2.82
CA SER A 9 -7.67 14.21 1.40
C SER A 9 -6.45 15.09 1.09
N SER A 10 -5.88 15.78 2.08
CA SER A 10 -4.67 16.58 1.90
C SER A 10 -3.42 15.69 1.71
N LEU A 11 -3.47 14.46 2.21
CA LEU A 11 -2.37 13.49 2.14
C LEU A 11 -2.61 12.36 1.15
N TYR A 12 -3.77 11.71 1.20
CA TYR A 12 -3.98 10.40 0.54
C TYR A 12 -4.96 10.43 -0.63
N SER A 13 -5.39 11.61 -1.07
CA SER A 13 -6.29 11.72 -2.23
C SER A 13 -5.58 11.34 -3.52
N ASN A 14 -6.36 11.13 -4.58
CA ASN A 14 -5.85 10.87 -5.93
C ASN A 14 -4.88 11.95 -6.45
N ALA A 15 -4.99 13.19 -5.96
CA ALA A 15 -4.14 14.30 -6.39
C ALA A 15 -2.81 14.37 -5.61
N ASN A 16 -2.78 13.80 -4.41
CA ASN A 16 -1.68 13.97 -3.46
C ASN A 16 -0.89 12.67 -3.20
N ALA A 17 -1.31 11.54 -3.77
CA ALA A 17 -0.69 10.23 -3.57
C ALA A 17 -0.37 9.52 -4.89
N ILE A 18 0.76 8.81 -4.90
CA ILE A 18 1.12 7.84 -5.94
C ILE A 18 0.50 6.49 -5.55
N GLY A 19 -0.44 5.99 -6.35
CA GLY A 19 -1.01 4.65 -6.19
C GLY A 19 -0.21 3.61 -6.96
N ILE A 20 0.04 2.46 -6.35
CA ILE A 20 0.79 1.36 -6.96
C ILE A 20 -0.07 0.11 -6.91
N GLU A 21 -0.67 -0.22 -8.05
CA GLU A 21 -1.48 -1.42 -8.21
C GLU A 21 -0.57 -2.64 -8.40
N ALA A 22 -1.00 -3.77 -7.84
CA ALA A 22 -0.31 -5.04 -7.98
C ALA A 22 -1.32 -6.16 -8.20
N GLU A 23 -1.02 -7.05 -9.13
CA GLU A 23 -1.86 -8.21 -9.40
C GLU A 23 -1.99 -9.09 -8.16
N SER A 24 -3.20 -9.56 -7.88
CA SER A 24 -3.48 -10.46 -6.78
C SER A 24 -4.64 -11.38 -7.16
N THR A 25 -4.65 -12.59 -6.60
CA THR A 25 -5.64 -13.63 -6.89
C THR A 25 -7.01 -13.39 -6.24
N GLY A 26 -7.23 -12.21 -5.64
CA GLY A 26 -8.49 -11.85 -4.97
C GLY A 26 -8.70 -12.55 -3.62
N VAL A 27 -7.67 -13.23 -3.10
CA VAL A 27 -7.69 -13.83 -1.76
C VAL A 27 -7.80 -12.72 -0.70
N PRO A 28 -8.67 -12.89 0.33
CA PRO A 28 -8.86 -11.90 1.38
C PRO A 28 -7.55 -11.47 2.05
N ALA A 29 -7.56 -10.27 2.61
CA ALA A 29 -6.40 -9.72 3.30
C ALA A 29 -5.93 -10.60 4.45
N ALA A 30 -4.71 -11.11 4.36
CA ALA A 30 -3.98 -11.57 5.51
C ALA A 30 -3.29 -10.34 6.12
N ASN A 31 -3.61 -9.98 7.36
CA ASN A 31 -2.81 -9.01 8.12
C ASN A 31 -1.54 -9.67 8.70
N SER A 32 -1.10 -10.79 8.11
CA SER A 32 0.05 -11.57 8.52
C SER A 32 0.80 -11.99 7.28
N GLY A 33 2.07 -11.61 7.19
CA GLY A 33 2.91 -12.02 6.07
C GLY A 33 2.57 -11.34 4.75
N HIS A 34 3.39 -11.66 3.74
CA HIS A 34 3.08 -11.52 2.32
C HIS A 34 2.74 -12.88 1.69
N VAL A 35 2.13 -13.79 2.47
CA VAL A 35 1.95 -15.23 2.16
C VAL A 35 1.26 -15.55 0.83
N HIS A 36 0.51 -14.61 0.27
CA HIS A 36 -0.20 -14.78 -1.01
C HIS A 36 0.54 -14.17 -2.20
N TRP A 37 1.69 -13.54 -1.97
CA TRP A 37 2.47 -12.88 -3.00
C TRP A 37 3.65 -13.76 -3.39
N PRO A 38 3.86 -14.02 -4.69
CA PRO A 38 5.11 -14.60 -5.15
C PRO A 38 6.29 -13.75 -4.68
N GLU A 39 7.35 -14.39 -4.19
CA GLU A 39 8.54 -13.70 -3.66
C GLU A 39 9.11 -12.67 -4.65
N VAL A 40 9.13 -13.03 -5.95
CA VAL A 40 9.59 -12.13 -7.02
C VAL A 40 8.75 -10.85 -7.12
N GLN A 41 7.43 -10.94 -6.93
CA GLN A 41 6.53 -9.79 -6.94
C GLN A 41 6.74 -8.95 -5.68
N TRP A 42 6.83 -9.58 -4.51
CA TRP A 42 7.09 -8.91 -3.24
C TRP A 42 8.38 -8.09 -3.27
N GLN A 43 9.49 -8.72 -3.69
CA GLN A 43 10.79 -8.05 -3.79
C GLN A 43 10.79 -6.94 -4.84
N SER A 44 10.10 -7.13 -5.97
CA SER A 44 9.95 -6.07 -6.98
C SER A 44 9.17 -4.88 -6.43
N TYR A 45 8.07 -5.15 -5.71
CA TYR A 45 7.22 -4.13 -5.11
C TYR A 45 7.98 -3.31 -4.07
N ILE A 46 8.71 -3.96 -3.15
CA ILE A 46 9.58 -3.29 -2.17
C ILE A 46 10.60 -2.37 -2.86
N ARG A 47 11.29 -2.85 -3.89
CA ARG A 47 12.30 -2.04 -4.61
C ARG A 47 11.67 -0.81 -5.26
N GLY A 48 10.53 -0.96 -5.92
CA GLY A 48 9.81 0.14 -6.56
C GLY A 48 9.32 1.18 -5.54
N VAL A 49 8.69 0.73 -4.46
CA VAL A 49 8.21 1.63 -3.40
C VAL A 49 9.36 2.35 -2.70
N ARG A 50 10.46 1.66 -2.40
CA ARG A 50 11.66 2.28 -1.80
C ARG A 50 12.24 3.36 -2.71
N ALA A 51 12.32 3.10 -4.01
CA ALA A 51 12.82 4.07 -4.98
C ALA A 51 11.95 5.34 -5.01
N LEU A 52 10.62 5.19 -5.09
CA LEU A 52 9.68 6.32 -5.06
C LEU A 52 9.75 7.09 -3.73
N LYS A 53 9.75 6.35 -2.61
CA LYS A 53 9.87 6.92 -1.27
C LYS A 53 11.10 7.83 -1.16
N ASN A 54 12.26 7.34 -1.62
CA ASN A 54 13.52 8.09 -1.57
C ASN A 54 13.50 9.29 -2.53
N ALA A 55 12.97 9.12 -3.75
CA ALA A 55 12.91 10.19 -4.75
C ALA A 55 12.05 11.38 -4.29
N PHE A 56 10.97 11.12 -3.56
CA PHE A 56 10.02 12.14 -3.10
C PHE A 56 10.12 12.48 -1.61
N ASN A 57 11.15 11.98 -0.92
CA ASN A 57 11.36 12.18 0.52
C ASN A 57 10.12 11.85 1.38
N VAL A 58 9.43 10.77 1.03
CA VAL A 58 8.25 10.32 1.77
C VAL A 58 8.73 9.53 3.01
N PRO A 59 8.30 9.86 4.24
CA PRO A 59 8.64 9.06 5.40
C PRO A 59 7.95 7.69 5.33
N THR A 60 8.59 6.62 5.84
CA THR A 60 8.02 5.26 5.82
C THR A 60 6.61 5.19 6.44
N ALA A 61 6.33 6.00 7.45
CA ALA A 61 5.01 6.09 8.09
C ALA A 61 3.88 6.57 7.16
N ARG A 62 4.21 7.26 6.05
CA ARG A 62 3.25 7.69 5.02
C ARG A 62 3.05 6.67 3.89
N VAL A 63 3.77 5.55 3.92
CA VAL A 63 3.48 4.41 3.04
C VAL A 63 2.33 3.61 3.64
N LYS A 64 1.15 3.77 3.03
CA LYS A 64 -0.11 3.23 3.53
C LYS A 64 -0.78 2.31 2.51
N GLY A 65 -1.42 1.26 3.01
CA GLY A 65 -2.33 0.44 2.22
C GLY A 65 -3.66 1.14 2.00
N HIS A 66 -4.40 0.76 0.95
CA HIS A 66 -5.72 1.35 0.69
C HIS A 66 -6.68 1.15 1.87
N LYS A 67 -6.61 -0.03 2.49
CA LYS A 67 -7.34 -0.40 3.71
C LYS A 67 -7.09 0.52 4.91
N GLU A 68 -5.93 1.19 4.96
CA GLU A 68 -5.56 2.08 6.08
C GLU A 68 -6.06 3.52 5.89
N VAL A 69 -6.40 3.93 4.66
CA VAL A 69 -6.73 5.33 4.32
C VAL A 69 -8.12 5.50 3.72
N ALA A 70 -8.75 4.43 3.23
CA ALA A 70 -10.10 4.49 2.67
C ALA A 70 -11.13 4.93 3.72
N SER A 71 -12.01 5.85 3.35
CA SER A 71 -13.16 6.27 4.16
C SER A 71 -14.48 5.81 3.53
N PRO A 72 -15.43 5.26 4.30
CA PRO A 72 -15.26 4.84 5.69
C PRO A 72 -14.21 3.71 5.82
N LEU A 73 -13.59 3.60 6.99
CA LEU A 73 -12.67 2.50 7.28
C LEU A 73 -13.36 1.15 7.05
N GLY A 74 -12.65 0.20 6.45
CA GLY A 74 -13.20 -1.09 6.04
C GLY A 74 -13.85 -1.13 4.65
N ARG A 75 -14.04 0.02 3.97
CA ARG A 75 -14.50 0.06 2.57
C ARG A 75 -13.55 -0.67 1.61
N LYS A 76 -12.27 -0.69 1.94
CA LYS A 76 -11.19 -1.31 1.16
C LYS A 76 -10.41 -2.27 2.04
N ILE A 77 -9.92 -3.33 1.43
CA ILE A 77 -9.22 -4.44 2.11
C ILE A 77 -7.80 -4.64 1.58
N ASP A 78 -7.46 -4.02 0.45
CA ASP A 78 -6.17 -4.12 -0.20
C ASP A 78 -5.11 -3.17 0.42
N PRO A 79 -3.81 -3.51 0.34
CA PRO A 79 -3.28 -4.78 -0.15
C PRO A 79 -3.51 -5.92 0.85
N ASN A 80 -3.45 -7.15 0.36
CA ASN A 80 -3.73 -8.36 1.13
C ASN A 80 -2.52 -8.94 1.91
N PHE A 81 -1.47 -8.13 2.13
CA PHE A 81 -0.33 -8.44 2.98
C PHE A 81 -0.28 -7.58 4.26
N SER A 82 0.63 -7.93 5.17
CA SER A 82 0.92 -7.14 6.38
C SER A 82 1.63 -5.82 6.04
N MET A 83 0.95 -4.69 6.32
CA MET A 83 1.55 -3.36 6.12
C MET A 83 2.71 -3.07 7.08
N ASP A 84 2.73 -3.72 8.25
CA ASP A 84 3.81 -3.55 9.22
C ASP A 84 5.07 -4.28 8.78
N GLU A 85 4.94 -5.51 8.28
CA GLU A 85 6.05 -6.22 7.64
C GLU A 85 6.56 -5.45 6.42
N PHE A 86 5.64 -4.97 5.58
CA PHE A 86 6.02 -4.19 4.41
C PHE A 86 6.83 -2.95 4.79
N ARG A 87 6.34 -2.14 5.74
CA ARG A 87 7.06 -0.95 6.21
C ARG A 87 8.38 -1.28 6.88
N ALA A 88 8.49 -2.39 7.62
CA ALA A 88 9.75 -2.83 8.20
C ALA A 88 10.79 -3.20 7.13
N ALA A 89 10.33 -3.62 5.95
CA ALA A 89 11.19 -3.95 4.82
C ALA A 89 11.55 -2.74 3.93
N LEU A 90 11.04 -1.52 4.16
CA LEU A 90 11.25 -0.34 3.30
C LEU A 90 12.44 0.54 3.70
#